data_AF-A0AAD6ZWJ6-F1
#
_entry.id   AF-A0AAD6ZWJ6-F1
#
_cell.length_a   1.000
_cell.length_b   1.000
_cell.length_c   1.000
_cell.angle_alpha   90.00
_cell.angle_beta   90.00
_cell.angle_gamma   90.00
#
_symmetry.space_group_name_H-M   'P 1'
#
loop_
_entity.id
_entity.type
_entity.pdbx_description
1 polymer ?
#
loop_
_entity_poly.entity_id
_entity_poly.type
_entity_poly.pdbx_seq_one_letter_code
_entity_poly.pdbx_strand_id
1 'polypeptide(L)'
;EWDGWSDGDFSALFSMSFVEKHDNLHVHWATQILGGRAGDTDAAVWSRQCQGIIQCESVDCSVVTRPQTRKAGVENQLSKLCICGSRLVHLACKVQSTLHTFSGGVYYQNGGTHNHPRPTCSGPAQSVAKIFPLLVNADHVKYEQQKVLRGSGGHGGDHFRSEFAKMEAFNPNFIRSSQFGLVSVIVMQTPFLASCLIKAVSIDMEAVNGIVPDAAHGFWADRNSILIISSTYEPVYLQCWVPGLISYSNGGTTEHYRIHFFQLFLSMAEESRQRAIELIDDMLANVFDFSAAQRNGFILAYVDFWLHWAPGERDVDELLEAAPKLLKGCRQHFRNQVTQVKKIGGVVDPAQTDVFENYAKLLLKSDTIEDFTVHAEDFISTFPRAESWICWWMLPSHAYMLFPSFRVMSAELWNATPDTTNPEERCTSSFTLLWGKSSIFSTV
;
A
#
# COMPACT_ATOMS: atom_id res chain seq x y z
N GLU A 1 13.43 -18.24 29.79
CA GLU A 1 13.35 -17.71 28.41
C GLU A 1 12.79 -16.29 28.48
N TRP A 2 13.26 -15.36 27.65
CA TRP A 2 12.82 -13.96 27.68
C TRP A 2 11.85 -13.69 26.52
N ASP A 3 10.56 -13.51 26.84
CA ASP A 3 9.50 -13.29 25.85
C ASP A 3 9.12 -11.80 25.68
N GLY A 4 9.84 -10.91 26.36
CA GLY A 4 9.58 -9.46 26.38
C GLY A 4 8.34 -9.04 27.17
N TRP A 5 7.60 -9.96 27.79
CA TRP A 5 6.42 -9.68 28.62
C TRP A 5 6.71 -10.01 30.08
N SER A 6 7.71 -9.34 30.66
CA SER A 6 8.05 -9.52 32.08
C SER A 6 6.82 -9.27 32.96
N ASP A 7 6.37 -10.29 33.67
CA ASP A 7 5.19 -10.24 34.52
C ASP A 7 5.41 -11.06 35.79
N GLY A 8 4.80 -10.62 36.88
CA GLY A 8 5.06 -11.16 38.23
C GLY A 8 6.29 -10.57 38.91
N ASP A 9 6.40 -10.83 40.21
CA ASP A 9 7.55 -10.41 41.02
C ASP A 9 8.70 -11.41 40.85
N PHE A 10 9.76 -11.00 40.14
CA PHE A 10 10.92 -11.86 39.91
C PHE A 10 12.19 -11.05 39.71
N SER A 11 13.34 -11.72 39.92
CA SER A 11 14.63 -11.20 39.52
C SER A 11 15.47 -12.27 38.84
N ALA A 12 16.31 -11.86 37.90
CA ALA A 12 17.15 -12.78 37.12
C ALA A 12 18.45 -12.10 36.71
N LEU A 13 19.53 -12.88 36.66
CA LEU A 13 20.81 -12.46 36.12
C LEU A 13 20.98 -13.02 34.70
N PHE A 14 21.27 -12.14 33.75
CA PHE A 14 21.47 -12.49 32.34
C PHE A 14 22.91 -12.18 31.90
N SER A 15 23.53 -13.11 31.17
CA SER A 15 24.84 -12.88 30.56
C SER A 15 24.75 -11.84 29.43
N MET A 16 25.85 -11.15 29.13
CA MET A 16 25.88 -10.20 28.00
C MET A 16 25.49 -10.85 26.67
N SER A 17 25.96 -12.06 26.39
CA SER A 17 25.58 -12.81 25.19
C SER A 17 24.06 -13.09 25.11
N PHE A 18 23.41 -13.30 26.25
CA PHE A 18 21.96 -13.48 26.30
C PHE A 18 21.23 -12.16 26.04
N VAL A 19 21.71 -11.08 26.67
CA VAL A 19 21.16 -9.73 26.54
C VAL A 19 21.20 -9.27 25.09
N GLU A 20 22.34 -9.42 24.42
CA GLU A 20 22.51 -9.07 22.99
C GLU A 20 21.59 -9.90 22.08
N LYS A 21 21.46 -11.20 22.34
CA LYS A 21 20.58 -12.10 21.59
C LYS A 21 19.09 -11.73 21.70
N HIS A 22 18.68 -11.11 22.81
CA HIS A 22 17.28 -10.76 23.09
C HIS A 22 17.05 -9.24 23.08
N ASP A 23 17.74 -8.54 22.17
CA ASP A 23 17.57 -7.10 21.92
C ASP A 23 17.65 -6.26 23.20
N ASN A 24 18.70 -6.49 23.99
CA ASN A 24 18.99 -5.80 25.24
C ASN A 24 17.86 -5.88 26.28
N LEU A 25 17.20 -7.04 26.37
CA LEU A 25 16.06 -7.28 27.25
C LEU A 25 14.94 -6.27 26.97
N HIS A 26 14.61 -6.08 25.69
CA HIS A 26 13.50 -5.26 25.27
C HIS A 26 12.18 -5.76 25.92
N VAL A 27 11.33 -4.82 26.33
CA VAL A 27 10.04 -5.09 26.96
C VAL A 27 8.89 -4.59 26.08
N HIS A 28 7.90 -5.44 25.86
CA HIS A 28 6.71 -5.11 25.10
C HIS A 28 5.67 -4.34 25.92
N TRP A 29 5.85 -4.16 27.23
CA TRP A 29 5.03 -3.23 28.00
C TRP A 29 5.30 -1.78 27.58
N ALA A 30 4.27 -0.93 27.62
CA ALA A 30 4.42 0.50 27.41
C ALA A 30 5.14 1.09 28.63
N THR A 31 6.45 1.29 28.55
CA THR A 31 7.24 1.76 29.70
C THR A 31 7.78 3.16 29.48
N GLN A 32 7.86 3.92 30.57
CA GLN A 32 8.59 5.18 30.65
C GLN A 32 9.83 4.97 31.49
N ILE A 33 10.96 5.52 31.06
CA ILE A 33 12.20 5.52 31.86
C ILE A 33 12.02 6.50 33.03
N LEU A 34 12.24 6.01 34.24
CA LEU A 34 12.28 6.82 35.45
C LEU A 34 13.72 7.28 35.70
N GLY A 35 13.97 8.58 35.59
CA GLY A 35 15.27 9.20 35.85
C GLY A 35 16.30 9.09 34.70
N GLY A 36 17.53 9.51 34.97
CA GLY A 36 18.69 9.34 34.09
C GLY A 36 19.55 8.14 34.50
N ARG A 37 20.65 7.88 33.79
CA ARG A 37 21.65 6.87 34.17
C ARG A 37 22.16 7.18 35.58
N ALA A 38 21.75 6.38 36.56
CA ALA A 38 22.27 6.42 37.93
C ALA A 38 23.25 5.27 38.13
N GLY A 39 24.39 5.49 38.77
CA GLY A 39 25.40 4.46 39.00
C GLY A 39 26.83 5.00 38.97
N ASP A 40 27.79 4.13 39.30
CA ASP A 40 29.23 4.42 39.28
C ASP A 40 29.86 3.95 37.95
N THR A 41 31.18 4.10 37.77
CA THR A 41 31.90 3.65 36.57
C THR A 41 31.68 2.17 36.25
N ASP A 42 31.35 1.36 37.26
CA ASP A 42 31.31 -0.10 37.17
C ASP A 42 29.91 -0.68 36.94
N ALA A 43 28.84 0.11 37.17
CA ALA A 43 27.46 -0.36 36.97
C ALA A 43 26.50 0.79 36.67
N ALA A 44 25.70 0.64 35.60
CA ALA A 44 24.63 1.56 35.23
C ALA A 44 23.26 1.00 35.65
N VAL A 45 22.45 1.81 36.32
CA VAL A 45 21.09 1.46 36.75
C VAL A 45 20.06 2.21 35.93
N TRP A 46 19.07 1.47 35.45
CA TRP A 46 17.92 1.98 34.72
C TRP A 46 16.63 1.49 35.35
N SER A 47 15.68 2.40 35.58
CA SER A 47 14.33 2.04 36.02
C SER A 47 13.31 2.37 34.94
N ARG A 48 12.33 1.48 34.77
CA ARG A 48 11.25 1.60 33.80
C ARG A 48 9.94 1.39 34.52
N GLN A 49 8.97 2.28 34.34
CA GLN A 49 7.62 2.12 34.87
C GLN A 49 6.63 1.88 33.74
N CYS A 50 5.79 0.87 33.89
CA CYS A 50 4.69 0.62 33.00
C CYS A 50 3.67 1.77 33.04
N GLN A 51 3.30 2.29 31.88
CA GLN A 51 2.28 3.31 31.69
C GLN A 51 0.87 2.71 31.65
N GLY A 52 0.74 1.39 31.60
CA GLY A 52 -0.54 0.69 31.47
C GLY A 52 -1.04 0.64 30.03
N ILE A 53 -2.33 0.84 29.82
CA ILE A 53 -3.01 0.66 28.52
C ILE A 53 -4.05 1.74 28.24
N ILE A 54 -4.35 1.97 26.96
CA ILE A 54 -5.55 2.71 26.54
C ILE A 54 -6.57 1.71 26.02
N GLN A 55 -7.76 1.66 26.60
CA GLN A 55 -8.83 0.73 26.20
C GLN A 55 -10.11 1.47 25.80
N CYS A 56 -10.94 0.82 25.00
CA CYS A 56 -12.29 1.29 24.71
C CYS A 56 -13.18 1.19 25.96
N GLU A 57 -14.08 2.15 26.17
CA GLU A 57 -15.11 2.08 27.22
C GLU A 57 -16.27 1.13 26.87
N SER A 58 -16.47 0.80 25.59
CA SER A 58 -17.55 -0.09 25.17
C SER A 58 -17.25 -1.55 25.54
N VAL A 59 -18.22 -2.20 26.21
CA VAL A 59 -18.11 -3.58 26.69
C VAL A 59 -17.94 -4.58 25.55
N ASP A 60 -18.54 -4.30 24.39
CA ASP A 60 -18.47 -5.16 23.20
C ASP A 60 -17.22 -4.89 22.34
N CYS A 61 -16.35 -3.96 22.75
CA CYS A 61 -15.17 -3.56 22.00
C CYS A 61 -13.88 -4.00 22.68
N SER A 62 -13.15 -4.93 22.06
CA SER A 62 -11.89 -5.49 22.59
C SER A 62 -10.64 -4.65 22.30
N VAL A 63 -10.81 -3.39 21.88
CA VAL A 63 -9.69 -2.53 21.47
C VAL A 63 -8.84 -2.15 22.69
N VAL A 64 -7.59 -2.60 22.68
CA VAL A 64 -6.55 -2.26 23.66
C VAL A 64 -5.30 -1.77 22.94
N THR A 65 -4.94 -0.52 23.17
CA THR A 65 -3.85 0.17 22.48
C THR A 65 -2.72 0.55 23.44
N ARG A 66 -1.52 0.64 22.88
CA ARG A 66 -0.31 1.05 23.59
C ARG A 66 -0.37 2.57 23.86
N PRO A 67 -0.26 3.03 25.11
CA PRO A 67 -0.06 4.45 25.40
C PRO A 67 1.27 4.93 24.80
N GLN A 68 1.27 6.12 24.22
CA GLN A 68 2.52 6.79 23.87
C GLN A 68 3.32 7.13 25.12
N THR A 69 4.65 7.23 24.99
CA THR A 69 5.56 7.45 26.12
C THR A 69 5.52 8.87 26.68
N ARG A 70 5.02 9.85 25.91
CA ARG A 70 4.90 11.26 26.31
C ARG A 70 3.46 11.59 26.64
N LYS A 71 3.26 12.39 27.70
CA LYS A 71 1.93 12.82 28.16
C LYS A 71 1.07 13.45 27.04
N ALA A 72 1.61 14.38 26.27
CA ALA A 72 0.92 15.00 25.14
C ALA A 72 0.49 13.97 24.06
N GLY A 73 1.27 12.90 23.90
CA GLY A 73 0.96 11.79 23.01
C GLY A 73 -0.25 10.99 23.49
N VAL A 74 -0.29 10.68 24.79
CA VAL A 74 -1.43 10.02 25.43
C VAL A 74 -2.69 10.88 25.33
N GLU A 75 -2.58 12.19 25.60
CA GLU A 75 -3.70 13.13 25.48
C GLU A 75 -4.29 13.17 24.05
N ASN A 76 -3.42 13.16 23.02
CA ASN A 76 -3.84 13.07 21.63
C ASN A 76 -4.46 11.71 21.26
N GLN A 77 -4.04 10.62 21.90
CA GLN A 77 -4.71 9.33 21.74
C GLN A 77 -6.11 9.35 22.34
N LEU A 78 -6.26 9.92 23.54
CA LEU A 78 -7.53 10.00 24.25
C LEU A 78 -8.52 11.00 23.63
N SER A 79 -8.05 11.98 22.85
CA SER A 79 -8.93 12.89 22.11
C SER A 79 -9.59 12.23 20.89
N LYS A 80 -9.14 11.04 20.50
CA LYS A 80 -9.72 10.29 19.37
C LYS A 80 -10.79 9.32 19.87
N LEU A 81 -11.78 9.07 19.03
CA LEU A 81 -12.75 8.01 19.24
C LEU A 81 -12.14 6.66 18.86
N CYS A 82 -12.61 5.61 19.52
CA CYS A 82 -12.38 4.24 19.11
C CYS A 82 -13.00 3.98 17.73
N ILE A 83 -12.56 2.93 17.04
CA ILE A 83 -13.13 2.49 15.76
C ILE A 83 -14.63 2.14 15.87
N CYS A 84 -15.13 1.79 17.06
CA CYS A 84 -16.56 1.55 17.31
C CYS A 84 -17.34 2.84 17.63
N GLY A 85 -16.69 4.01 17.60
CA GLY A 85 -17.27 5.32 17.92
C GLY A 85 -17.29 5.68 19.41
N SER A 86 -16.93 4.76 20.31
CA SER A 86 -16.88 5.03 21.76
C SER A 86 -15.60 5.73 22.20
N ARG A 87 -15.56 6.21 23.43
CA ARG A 87 -14.38 6.90 23.99
C ARG A 87 -13.29 5.91 24.39
N LEU A 88 -12.06 6.42 24.41
CA LEU A 88 -10.89 5.72 24.90
C LEU A 88 -10.55 6.21 26.31
N VAL A 89 -10.15 5.29 27.20
CA VAL A 89 -9.70 5.58 28.56
C VAL A 89 -8.32 5.03 28.81
N HIS A 90 -7.51 5.78 29.57
CA HIS A 90 -6.18 5.36 29.99
C HIS A 90 -6.25 4.67 31.36
N LEU A 91 -5.93 3.38 31.38
CA LEU A 91 -5.74 2.62 32.61
C LEU A 91 -4.25 2.60 32.95
N ALA A 92 -3.86 3.41 33.93
CA ALA A 92 -2.47 3.51 34.36
C ALA A 92 -2.01 2.22 35.08
N CYS A 93 -0.74 1.87 34.87
CA CYS A 93 -0.06 0.83 35.62
C CYS A 93 1.05 1.44 36.49
N LYS A 94 1.48 0.72 37.52
CA LYS A 94 2.56 1.15 38.42
C LYS A 94 3.64 0.09 38.60
N VAL A 95 3.58 -1.01 37.84
CA VAL A 95 4.65 -2.01 37.83
C VAL A 95 5.92 -1.34 37.34
N GLN A 96 6.99 -1.49 38.12
CA GLN A 96 8.31 -0.95 37.84
C GLN A 96 9.29 -2.10 37.67
N SER A 97 10.18 -1.97 36.69
CA SER A 97 11.30 -2.87 36.52
C SER A 97 12.61 -2.10 36.64
N THR A 98 13.63 -2.71 37.23
CA THR A 98 14.95 -2.13 37.43
C THR A 98 16.01 -3.02 36.79
N LEU A 99 16.93 -2.42 36.05
CA LEU A 99 18.01 -3.09 35.36
C LEU A 99 19.34 -2.56 35.89
N HIS A 100 20.19 -3.45 36.38
CA HIS A 100 21.56 -3.15 36.75
C HIS A 100 22.48 -3.76 35.69
N THR A 101 23.05 -2.90 34.84
CA THR A 101 23.97 -3.28 33.77
C THR A 101 25.41 -3.12 34.23
N PHE A 102 26.21 -4.18 34.07
CA PHE A 102 27.63 -4.22 34.40
C PHE A 102 28.39 -5.02 33.34
N SER A 103 29.72 -5.04 33.39
CA SER A 103 30.56 -5.64 32.34
C SER A 103 30.25 -7.12 32.04
N GLY A 104 29.83 -7.88 33.06
CA GLY A 104 29.51 -9.30 32.95
C GLY A 104 28.07 -9.62 32.55
N GLY A 105 27.15 -8.66 32.55
CA GLY A 105 25.74 -8.92 32.26
C GLY A 105 24.75 -7.88 32.78
N VAL A 106 23.49 -8.29 32.86
CA VAL A 106 22.39 -7.47 33.36
C VAL A 106 21.64 -8.23 34.44
N TYR A 107 21.54 -7.64 35.63
CA TYR A 107 20.61 -8.09 36.66
C TYR A 107 19.28 -7.33 36.52
N TYR A 108 18.21 -8.07 36.20
CA TYR A 108 16.87 -7.55 35.97
C TYR A 108 15.97 -7.86 37.16
N GLN A 109 15.19 -6.88 37.61
CA GLN A 109 14.16 -7.05 38.63
C GLN A 109 12.83 -6.52 38.09
N ASN A 110 11.78 -7.33 38.16
CA ASN A 110 10.40 -6.91 37.88
C ASN A 110 9.63 -6.81 39.20
N GLY A 111 9.13 -5.62 39.54
CA GLY A 111 8.52 -5.34 40.84
C GLY A 111 7.03 -5.63 40.95
N GLY A 112 6.46 -6.54 40.13
CA GLY A 112 5.07 -6.97 40.31
C GLY A 112 4.33 -7.46 39.07
N THR A 113 3.03 -7.68 39.25
CA THR A 113 2.13 -8.23 38.22
C THR A 113 1.31 -7.14 37.52
N HIS A 114 1.17 -7.27 36.21
CA HIS A 114 0.37 -6.38 35.37
C HIS A 114 -1.12 -6.75 35.44
N ASN A 115 -1.92 -5.94 36.15
CA ASN A 115 -3.37 -6.11 36.24
C ASN A 115 -4.13 -5.47 35.08
N HIS A 116 -3.62 -5.63 33.86
CA HIS A 116 -4.24 -5.14 32.64
C HIS A 116 -3.82 -6.03 31.46
N PRO A 117 -4.64 -6.14 30.39
CA PRO A 117 -4.25 -6.91 29.21
C PRO A 117 -2.97 -6.38 28.55
N ARG A 118 -2.33 -7.25 27.77
CA ARG A 118 -1.19 -6.88 26.93
C ARG A 118 -1.66 -5.91 25.83
N PRO A 119 -1.07 -4.71 25.70
CA PRO A 119 -1.42 -3.81 24.60
C PRO A 119 -1.14 -4.49 23.26
N THR A 120 -1.93 -4.15 22.23
CA THR A 120 -1.78 -4.59 20.82
C THR A 120 -1.83 -6.12 20.56
N CYS A 121 -2.02 -6.94 21.59
CA CYS A 121 -2.20 -8.39 21.46
C CYS A 121 -3.66 -8.82 21.25
N SER A 122 -4.61 -7.98 21.65
CA SER A 122 -6.05 -8.25 21.56
C SER A 122 -6.75 -7.23 20.64
N GLY A 123 -7.64 -7.74 19.79
CA GLY A 123 -8.43 -6.94 18.85
C GLY A 123 -9.48 -7.80 18.15
N PRO A 124 -10.28 -7.21 17.23
CA PRO A 124 -11.35 -7.92 16.52
C PRO A 124 -10.83 -8.97 15.53
N ALA A 125 -9.54 -8.93 15.17
CA ALA A 125 -8.91 -9.83 14.22
C ALA A 125 -7.68 -10.52 14.81
N GLN A 126 -7.15 -11.50 14.09
CA GLN A 126 -5.91 -12.17 14.44
C GLN A 126 -4.74 -11.19 14.53
N SER A 127 -3.99 -11.22 15.64
CA SER A 127 -2.87 -10.31 15.83
C SER A 127 -1.78 -10.51 14.79
N VAL A 128 -1.33 -9.41 14.18
CA VAL A 128 -0.18 -9.36 13.25
C VAL A 128 1.14 -9.80 13.90
N ALA A 129 1.20 -9.83 15.24
CA ALA A 129 2.30 -10.42 16.00
C ALA A 129 2.55 -11.90 15.64
N LYS A 130 1.53 -12.62 15.17
CA LYS A 130 1.67 -14.00 14.70
C LYS A 130 2.41 -14.10 13.37
N ILE A 131 2.42 -13.03 12.57
CA ILE A 131 3.18 -12.96 11.32
C ILE A 131 4.65 -12.70 11.65
N PHE A 132 4.92 -11.71 12.49
CA PHE A 132 6.28 -11.43 12.97
C PHE A 132 6.27 -10.75 14.35
N PRO A 133 7.11 -11.18 15.31
CA PRO A 133 7.11 -10.61 16.67
C PRO A 133 7.34 -9.10 16.74
N LEU A 134 8.11 -8.51 15.80
CA LEU A 134 8.32 -7.05 15.76
C LEU A 134 7.01 -6.27 15.55
N LEU A 135 6.04 -6.85 14.85
CA LEU A 135 4.75 -6.20 14.55
C LEU A 135 3.86 -6.01 15.78
N VAL A 136 4.24 -6.59 16.93
CA VAL A 136 3.61 -6.30 18.23
C VAL A 136 3.71 -4.81 18.57
N ASN A 137 4.82 -4.15 18.21
CA ASN A 137 5.10 -2.78 18.63
C ASN A 137 5.44 -1.89 17.43
N ALA A 138 4.47 -1.08 16.99
CA ALA A 138 4.64 -0.15 15.88
C ALA A 138 5.79 0.86 16.09
N ASP A 139 6.06 1.28 17.33
CA ASP A 139 7.19 2.17 17.62
C ASP A 139 8.53 1.45 17.41
N HIS A 140 8.57 0.15 17.71
CA HIS A 140 9.77 -0.67 17.51
C HIS A 140 10.01 -0.93 16.02
N VAL A 141 8.95 -1.22 15.27
CA VAL A 141 8.99 -1.29 13.80
C VAL A 141 9.58 0.01 13.23
N LYS A 142 9.10 1.17 13.70
CA LYS A 142 9.63 2.48 13.29
C LYS A 142 11.10 2.70 13.69
N TYR A 143 11.52 2.18 14.83
CA TYR A 143 12.92 2.26 15.27
C TYR A 143 13.84 1.44 14.38
N GLU A 144 13.51 0.18 14.10
CA GLU A 144 14.30 -0.68 13.21
C GLU A 144 14.34 -0.11 11.79
N GLN A 145 13.23 0.44 11.29
CA GLN A 145 13.21 1.20 10.04
C GLN A 145 14.20 2.37 10.05
N GLN A 146 14.21 3.18 11.11
CA GLN A 146 15.15 4.31 11.20
C GLN A 146 16.61 3.85 11.27
N LYS A 147 16.89 2.71 11.91
CA LYS A 147 18.23 2.12 11.97
C LYS A 147 18.70 1.71 10.59
N VAL A 148 17.85 1.03 9.81
CA VAL A 148 18.08 0.72 8.40
C VAL A 148 18.35 1.99 7.58
N LEU A 149 17.46 2.98 7.68
CA LEU A 149 17.55 4.25 6.92
C LEU A 149 18.82 5.05 7.25
N ARG A 150 19.35 4.92 8.47
CA ARG A 150 20.60 5.58 8.88
C ARG A 150 21.84 4.77 8.48
N GLY A 151 21.72 3.45 8.35
CA GLY A 151 22.80 2.55 7.94
C GLY A 151 23.03 2.49 6.43
N SER A 152 22.05 2.88 5.62
CA SER A 152 22.09 2.79 4.15
C SER A 152 22.89 3.90 3.44
N GLY A 153 23.85 4.53 4.13
CA GLY A 153 24.69 5.57 3.56
C GLY A 153 25.68 5.03 2.52
N GLY A 154 25.43 5.31 1.23
CA GLY A 154 26.45 5.42 0.17
C GLY A 154 27.42 4.25 -0.01
N HIS A 155 26.93 3.08 -0.43
CA HIS A 155 27.79 1.97 -0.82
C HIS A 155 27.77 1.78 -2.35
N GLY A 156 28.93 1.47 -2.94
CA GLY A 156 29.11 1.36 -4.40
C GLY A 156 28.37 0.17 -5.06
N GLY A 157 28.46 0.05 -6.39
CA GLY A 157 27.72 -0.94 -7.16
C GLY A 157 27.94 -2.41 -6.76
N ASP A 158 29.15 -2.79 -6.36
CA ASP A 158 29.45 -4.16 -5.90
C ASP A 158 28.72 -4.51 -4.60
N HIS A 159 28.49 -3.51 -3.74
CA HIS A 159 27.72 -3.68 -2.51
C HIS A 159 26.24 -3.93 -2.82
N PHE A 160 25.65 -3.22 -3.79
CA PHE A 160 24.28 -3.50 -4.24
C PHE A 160 24.13 -4.96 -4.69
N ARG A 161 25.08 -5.49 -5.47
CA ARG A 161 25.01 -6.88 -5.93
C ARG A 161 25.05 -7.87 -4.77
N SER A 162 25.93 -7.65 -3.79
CA SER A 162 25.99 -8.52 -2.61
C SER A 162 24.74 -8.40 -1.73
N GLU A 163 24.20 -7.21 -1.53
CA GLU A 163 22.98 -7.01 -0.73
C GLU A 163 21.74 -7.57 -1.45
N PHE A 164 21.64 -7.38 -2.76
CA PHE A 164 20.57 -7.96 -3.57
C PHE A 164 20.61 -9.50 -3.51
N ALA A 165 21.80 -10.10 -3.64
CA ALA A 165 21.95 -11.55 -3.51
C ALA A 165 21.60 -12.07 -2.10
N LYS A 166 21.96 -11.32 -1.04
CA LYS A 166 21.56 -11.65 0.33
C LYS A 166 20.04 -11.57 0.51
N MET A 167 19.43 -10.51 -0.02
CA MET A 167 17.99 -10.29 0.05
C MET A 167 17.22 -11.39 -0.68
N GLU A 168 17.69 -11.83 -1.85
CA GLU A 168 17.12 -12.96 -2.59
C GLU A 168 17.29 -14.29 -1.84
N ALA A 169 18.46 -14.53 -1.24
CA ALA A 169 18.70 -15.72 -0.43
C ALA A 169 17.86 -15.76 0.86
N PHE A 170 17.62 -14.60 1.48
CA PHE A 170 16.79 -14.48 2.69
C PHE A 170 15.30 -14.56 2.37
N ASN A 171 14.88 -14.08 1.20
CA ASN A 171 13.47 -14.06 0.75
C ASN A 171 13.32 -14.83 -0.55
N PRO A 172 13.42 -16.18 -0.51
CA PRO A 172 13.32 -16.99 -1.71
C PRO A 172 11.97 -16.72 -2.40
N ASN A 173 12.02 -16.54 -3.73
CA ASN A 173 10.88 -16.25 -4.60
C ASN A 173 10.21 -14.88 -4.40
N PHE A 174 10.79 -13.96 -3.61
CA PHE A 174 10.26 -12.59 -3.51
C PHE A 174 10.52 -11.77 -4.78
N ILE A 175 11.69 -11.93 -5.39
CA ILE A 175 12.00 -11.35 -6.70
C ILE A 175 11.43 -12.28 -7.77
N ARG A 176 10.40 -11.81 -8.48
CA ARG A 176 9.78 -12.55 -9.58
C ARG A 176 10.56 -12.41 -10.87
N SER A 177 11.02 -11.19 -11.15
CA SER A 177 11.78 -10.87 -12.34
C SER A 177 12.69 -9.68 -12.07
N SER A 178 13.88 -9.67 -12.68
CA SER A 178 14.77 -8.52 -12.66
C SER A 178 15.38 -8.31 -14.03
N GLN A 179 15.32 -7.07 -14.49
CA GLN A 179 15.94 -6.60 -15.72
C GLN A 179 16.75 -5.35 -15.40
N PHE A 180 17.99 -5.29 -15.90
CA PHE A 180 18.88 -4.15 -15.73
C PHE A 180 19.38 -3.67 -17.10
N GLY A 181 19.52 -2.35 -17.26
CA GLY A 181 19.95 -1.71 -18.50
C GLY A 181 19.32 -0.33 -18.68
N LEU A 182 19.10 0.07 -19.94
CA LEU A 182 18.40 1.32 -20.25
C LEU A 182 17.00 1.36 -19.62
N VAL A 183 16.29 0.23 -19.70
CA VAL A 183 15.05 -0.04 -18.99
C VAL A 183 15.36 -1.05 -17.90
N SER A 184 15.35 -0.60 -16.65
CA SER A 184 15.60 -1.41 -15.47
C SER A 184 14.33 -1.53 -14.63
N VAL A 185 13.84 -2.76 -14.47
CA VAL A 185 12.63 -3.07 -13.71
C VAL A 185 12.91 -4.28 -12.83
N ILE A 186 12.59 -4.17 -11.54
CA ILE A 186 12.65 -5.29 -10.59
C ILE A 186 11.23 -5.51 -10.10
N VAL A 187 10.67 -6.68 -10.43
CA VAL A 187 9.32 -7.08 -10.07
C VAL A 187 9.38 -7.95 -8.83
N MET A 188 8.60 -7.56 -7.83
CA MET A 188 8.58 -8.14 -6.48
C MET A 188 7.17 -8.60 -6.14
N GLN A 189 7.07 -9.79 -5.56
CA GLN A 189 5.79 -10.39 -5.19
C GLN A 189 5.98 -11.42 -4.08
N THR A 190 5.09 -11.46 -3.11
CA THR A 190 5.02 -12.59 -2.17
C THR A 190 3.92 -13.57 -2.61
N PRO A 191 3.95 -14.83 -2.15
CA PRO A 191 2.85 -15.76 -2.42
C PRO A 191 1.48 -15.22 -1.99
N PHE A 192 1.41 -14.44 -0.91
CA PHE A 192 0.17 -13.80 -0.49
C PHE A 192 -0.32 -12.77 -1.51
N LEU A 193 0.56 -11.89 -2.02
CA LEU A 193 0.16 -10.88 -3.01
C LEU A 193 -0.32 -11.54 -4.31
N ALA A 194 0.41 -12.56 -4.79
CA ALA A 194 -0.01 -13.38 -5.92
C ALA A 194 -1.40 -13.97 -5.66
N SER A 195 -1.60 -14.47 -4.43
CA SER A 195 -2.84 -15.14 -4.08
C SER A 195 -4.08 -14.25 -4.16
N CYS A 196 -3.91 -12.93 -3.97
CA CYS A 196 -4.98 -11.94 -4.03
C CYS A 196 -5.38 -11.55 -5.47
N LEU A 197 -4.53 -11.84 -6.47
CA LEU A 197 -4.81 -11.50 -7.87
C LEU A 197 -5.94 -12.33 -8.48
N ILE A 198 -6.13 -13.57 -8.02
CA ILE A 198 -7.18 -14.47 -8.49
C ILE A 198 -8.27 -14.60 -7.44
N LYS A 199 -9.46 -14.09 -7.75
CA LYS A 199 -10.66 -14.20 -6.92
C LYS A 199 -11.44 -15.45 -7.32
N ALA A 200 -11.75 -16.31 -6.35
CA ALA A 200 -12.53 -17.51 -6.61
C ALA A 200 -14.02 -17.21 -6.91
N VAL A 201 -14.51 -16.05 -6.49
CA VAL A 201 -15.89 -15.59 -6.71
C VAL A 201 -15.83 -14.09 -7.01
N SER A 202 -16.60 -13.63 -8.00
CA SER A 202 -16.84 -12.20 -8.19
C SER A 202 -17.49 -11.63 -6.94
N ILE A 203 -17.02 -10.45 -6.51
CA ILE A 203 -17.65 -9.75 -5.41
C ILE A 203 -18.91 -9.11 -5.99
N ASP A 204 -20.02 -9.79 -5.82
CA ASP A 204 -21.32 -9.32 -6.27
C ASP A 204 -21.73 -8.09 -5.45
N MET A 205 -22.39 -7.13 -6.10
CA MET A 205 -22.88 -5.86 -5.53
C MET A 205 -21.85 -4.74 -5.33
N GLU A 206 -20.55 -4.98 -5.54
CA GLU A 206 -19.52 -3.92 -5.45
C GLU A 206 -18.63 -3.85 -6.69
N ALA A 207 -18.29 -2.62 -7.11
CA ALA A 207 -17.41 -2.35 -8.23
C ALA A 207 -15.92 -2.48 -7.81
N VAL A 208 -15.48 -3.68 -7.44
CA VAL A 208 -14.14 -3.96 -6.88
C VAL A 208 -13.42 -5.13 -7.54
N ASN A 209 -13.94 -5.63 -8.67
CA ASN A 209 -13.45 -6.88 -9.27
C ASN A 209 -12.21 -6.72 -10.15
N GLY A 210 -11.88 -5.51 -10.62
CA GLY A 210 -10.68 -5.22 -11.42
C GLY A 210 -9.41 -4.91 -10.63
N ILE A 211 -8.33 -4.61 -11.36
CA ILE A 211 -7.01 -4.23 -10.84
C ILE A 211 -6.81 -2.72 -11.00
N VAL A 212 -6.12 -2.11 -10.04
CA VAL A 212 -5.84 -0.68 -10.03
C VAL A 212 -4.32 -0.47 -9.97
N PRO A 213 -3.67 -0.10 -11.08
CA PRO A 213 -2.25 0.27 -11.08
C PRO A 213 -1.99 1.73 -10.67
N ASP A 214 -0.89 1.96 -9.92
CA ASP A 214 -0.27 3.28 -9.69
C ASP A 214 1.14 3.38 -10.23
N ALA A 215 1.56 4.63 -10.40
CA ALA A 215 2.96 5.00 -10.52
C ALA A 215 3.32 6.06 -9.48
N ALA A 216 3.86 5.63 -8.34
CA ALA A 216 4.25 6.50 -7.25
C ALA A 216 5.63 7.15 -7.51
N HIS A 217 5.60 8.44 -7.87
CA HIS A 217 6.80 9.26 -8.04
C HIS A 217 7.39 9.72 -6.70
N GLY A 218 8.73 9.81 -6.62
CA GLY A 218 9.42 10.36 -5.46
C GLY A 218 9.35 9.46 -4.20
N PHE A 219 9.00 8.19 -4.39
CA PHE A 219 9.21 7.13 -3.39
C PHE A 219 10.71 6.81 -3.28
N TRP A 220 11.39 6.67 -4.41
CA TRP A 220 12.83 6.38 -4.46
C TRP A 220 13.69 7.64 -4.32
N ALA A 221 14.96 7.43 -3.98
CA ALA A 221 15.93 8.52 -3.79
C ALA A 221 16.25 9.19 -5.13
N ASP A 222 16.40 8.37 -6.17
CA ASP A 222 16.39 8.85 -7.55
C ASP A 222 14.96 9.28 -7.92
N ARG A 223 14.84 10.54 -8.35
CA ARG A 223 13.55 11.13 -8.74
C ARG A 223 13.04 10.61 -10.07
N ASN A 224 13.90 10.02 -10.89
CA ASN A 224 13.51 9.39 -12.15
C ASN A 224 12.92 8.00 -11.93
N SER A 225 13.28 7.35 -10.82
CA SER A 225 12.75 6.04 -10.47
C SER A 225 11.33 6.14 -9.91
N ILE A 226 10.52 5.14 -10.23
CA ILE A 226 9.10 5.07 -9.92
C ILE A 226 8.83 3.75 -9.21
N LEU A 227 7.97 3.78 -8.19
CA LEU A 227 7.39 2.58 -7.61
C LEU A 227 6.06 2.31 -8.33
N ILE A 228 5.98 1.21 -9.06
CA ILE A 228 4.75 0.78 -9.75
C ILE A 228 4.09 -0.29 -8.89
N ILE A 229 2.81 -0.13 -8.60
CA ILE A 229 2.04 -1.09 -7.82
C ILE A 229 0.77 -1.41 -8.60
N SER A 230 0.38 -2.68 -8.67
CA SER A 230 -0.93 -3.11 -9.16
C SER A 230 -1.69 -3.73 -8.01
N SER A 231 -2.79 -3.12 -7.58
CA SER A 231 -3.58 -3.58 -6.43
C SER A 231 -4.91 -4.20 -6.81
N THR A 232 -5.39 -5.04 -5.92
CA THR A 232 -6.68 -5.75 -6.00
C THR A 232 -7.37 -5.69 -4.65
N TYR A 233 -8.69 -5.78 -4.64
CA TYR A 233 -9.45 -5.84 -3.39
C TYR A 233 -9.44 -7.25 -2.79
N GLU A 234 -9.04 -7.39 -1.53
CA GLU A 234 -9.08 -8.64 -0.78
C GLU A 234 -10.36 -8.68 0.09
N PRO A 235 -11.36 -9.51 -0.25
CA PRO A 235 -12.68 -9.42 0.37
C PRO A 235 -12.85 -10.24 1.65
N VAL A 236 -11.99 -11.22 1.93
CA VAL A 236 -12.26 -12.22 2.98
C VAL A 236 -11.64 -11.80 4.31
N TYR A 237 -10.37 -11.45 4.32
CA TYR A 237 -9.58 -11.27 5.54
C TYR A 237 -9.35 -9.80 5.88
N LEU A 238 -9.15 -8.95 4.88
CA LEU A 238 -8.72 -7.57 5.04
C LEU A 238 -9.79 -6.55 4.63
N GLN A 239 -10.70 -6.93 3.73
CA GLN A 239 -11.78 -6.06 3.22
C GLN A 239 -11.24 -4.70 2.78
N CYS A 240 -10.09 -4.73 2.11
CA CYS A 240 -9.39 -3.53 1.66
C CYS A 240 -8.56 -3.84 0.43
N TRP A 241 -8.06 -2.79 -0.20
CA TRP A 241 -7.17 -2.90 -1.34
C TRP A 241 -5.77 -3.28 -0.87
N VAL A 242 -5.19 -4.28 -1.52
CA VAL A 242 -3.86 -4.79 -1.24
C VAL A 242 -3.06 -4.87 -2.53
N PRO A 243 -1.74 -4.69 -2.48
CA PRO A 243 -0.89 -4.93 -3.64
C PRO A 243 -1.03 -6.38 -4.11
N GLY A 244 -1.19 -6.57 -5.40
CA GLY A 244 -1.02 -7.85 -6.07
C GLY A 244 0.37 -8.02 -6.68
N LEU A 245 0.97 -6.91 -7.14
CA LEU A 245 2.33 -6.87 -7.69
C LEU A 245 3.00 -5.53 -7.41
N ILE A 246 4.30 -5.55 -7.11
CA ILE A 246 5.09 -4.34 -6.83
C ILE A 246 6.30 -4.32 -7.76
N SER A 247 6.71 -3.16 -8.23
CA SER A 247 7.91 -3.04 -9.05
C SER A 247 8.70 -1.77 -8.78
N TYR A 248 10.01 -1.93 -8.65
CA TYR A 248 10.94 -0.84 -8.90
C TYR A 248 11.07 -0.64 -10.40
N SER A 249 11.08 0.61 -10.83
CA SER A 249 11.34 0.99 -12.22
C SER A 249 12.26 2.22 -12.26
N ASN A 250 13.28 2.23 -13.10
CA ASN A 250 14.14 3.42 -13.29
C ASN A 250 13.52 4.50 -14.20
N GLY A 251 12.26 4.33 -14.59
CA GLY A 251 11.50 5.28 -15.40
C GLY A 251 10.03 4.92 -15.54
N GLY A 252 9.31 5.66 -16.37
CA GLY A 252 7.86 5.50 -16.58
C GLY A 252 7.46 5.45 -18.05
N THR A 253 8.29 4.84 -18.91
CA THR A 253 7.97 4.69 -20.34
C THR A 253 7.08 3.47 -20.57
N THR A 254 6.51 3.38 -21.77
CA THR A 254 5.72 2.22 -22.23
C THR A 254 6.42 0.88 -21.95
N GLU A 255 7.72 0.78 -22.18
CA GLU A 255 8.47 -0.47 -21.96
C GLU A 255 8.57 -0.85 -20.47
N HIS A 256 8.69 0.13 -19.57
CA HIS A 256 8.71 -0.15 -18.13
C HIS A 256 7.37 -0.75 -17.68
N TYR A 257 6.26 -0.15 -18.12
CA TYR A 257 4.92 -0.65 -17.82
C TYR A 257 4.63 -2.00 -18.48
N ARG A 258 5.12 -2.21 -19.72
CA ARG A 258 5.01 -3.50 -20.41
C ARG A 258 5.62 -4.63 -19.58
N ILE A 259 6.83 -4.43 -19.03
CA ILE A 259 7.48 -5.44 -18.18
C ILE A 259 6.66 -5.69 -16.91
N HIS A 260 6.16 -4.64 -16.25
CA HIS A 260 5.33 -4.77 -15.05
C HIS A 260 4.05 -5.58 -15.33
N PHE A 261 3.28 -5.18 -16.34
CA PHE A 261 2.01 -5.84 -16.67
C PHE A 261 2.20 -7.26 -17.21
N PHE A 262 3.27 -7.51 -17.97
CA PHE A 262 3.57 -8.87 -18.45
C PHE A 262 3.80 -9.81 -17.26
N GLN A 263 4.56 -9.36 -16.26
CA GLN A 263 4.78 -10.14 -15.03
C GLN A 263 3.52 -10.26 -14.18
N LEU A 264 2.64 -9.25 -14.18
CA LEU A 264 1.33 -9.32 -13.55
C LEU A 264 0.48 -10.44 -14.15
N PHE A 265 0.35 -10.48 -15.49
CA PHE A 265 -0.45 -11.49 -16.17
C PHE A 265 0.13 -12.90 -16.01
N LEU A 266 1.45 -13.06 -16.08
CA LEU A 266 2.08 -14.35 -15.79
C LEU A 266 1.80 -14.83 -14.37
N SER A 267 1.83 -13.93 -13.38
CA SER A 267 1.49 -14.28 -12.01
C SER A 267 0.03 -14.74 -11.88
N MET A 268 -0.89 -14.02 -12.53
CA MET A 268 -2.30 -14.40 -12.58
C MET A 268 -2.50 -15.77 -13.21
N ALA A 269 -1.84 -16.04 -14.33
CA ALA A 269 -1.93 -17.30 -15.03
C ALA A 269 -1.39 -18.49 -14.21
N GLU A 270 -0.27 -18.29 -13.52
CA GLU A 270 0.30 -19.28 -12.60
C GLU A 270 -0.62 -19.59 -11.44
N GLU A 271 -1.20 -18.56 -10.80
CA GLU A 271 -2.16 -18.72 -9.70
C GLU A 271 -3.45 -19.39 -10.16
N SER A 272 -3.99 -19.00 -11.31
CA SER A 272 -5.16 -19.63 -11.93
C SER A 272 -4.91 -21.12 -12.18
N ARG A 273 -3.76 -21.46 -12.77
CA ARG A 273 -3.37 -22.86 -13.01
C ARG A 273 -3.23 -23.65 -11.71
N GLN A 274 -2.61 -23.07 -10.67
CA GLN A 274 -2.46 -23.73 -9.37
C GLN A 274 -3.81 -24.03 -8.71
N ARG A 275 -4.81 -23.17 -8.93
CA ARG A 275 -6.16 -23.30 -8.37
C ARG A 275 -7.14 -24.02 -9.28
N ALA A 276 -6.71 -24.45 -10.47
CA ALA A 276 -7.57 -25.00 -11.52
C ALA A 276 -8.75 -24.06 -11.86
N ILE A 277 -8.48 -22.75 -11.88
CA ILE A 277 -9.41 -21.71 -12.35
C ILE A 277 -9.01 -21.37 -13.78
N GLU A 278 -9.98 -21.33 -14.68
CA GLU A 278 -9.75 -20.88 -16.06
C GLU A 278 -9.43 -19.39 -16.07
N LEU A 279 -8.32 -19.02 -16.72
CA LEU A 279 -7.95 -17.62 -16.89
C LEU A 279 -8.70 -17.05 -18.10
N ILE A 280 -9.62 -16.12 -17.84
CA ILE A 280 -10.35 -15.38 -18.87
C ILE A 280 -9.93 -13.91 -18.92
N ASP A 281 -10.07 -13.27 -20.08
CA ASP A 281 -9.62 -11.91 -20.33
C ASP A 281 -10.20 -10.89 -19.33
N ASP A 282 -11.47 -11.04 -18.93
CA ASP A 282 -12.14 -10.18 -17.96
C ASP A 282 -11.42 -10.07 -16.61
N MET A 283 -10.71 -11.13 -16.21
CA MET A 283 -9.92 -11.12 -14.97
C MET A 283 -8.75 -10.13 -15.06
N LEU A 284 -8.28 -9.80 -16.26
CA LEU A 284 -7.15 -8.91 -16.52
C LEU A 284 -7.58 -7.44 -16.63
N ALA A 285 -8.85 -7.10 -16.34
CA ALA A 285 -9.36 -5.74 -16.44
C ALA A 285 -8.71 -4.77 -15.44
N ASN A 286 -8.33 -3.59 -15.93
CA ASN A 286 -7.56 -2.60 -15.17
C ASN A 286 -8.14 -1.18 -15.25
N VAL A 287 -7.92 -0.39 -14.19
CA VAL A 287 -8.36 1.02 -14.08
C VAL A 287 -7.19 1.99 -14.09
N PHE A 288 -7.12 2.87 -15.10
CA PHE A 288 -5.98 3.77 -15.33
C PHE A 288 -6.30 5.25 -15.10
N ASP A 289 -5.25 6.05 -14.90
CA ASP A 289 -5.29 7.53 -14.77
C ASP A 289 -5.17 8.28 -16.12
N PHE A 290 -5.43 7.59 -17.24
CA PHE A 290 -5.28 8.08 -18.63
C PHE A 290 -3.82 8.31 -19.08
N SER A 291 -2.82 7.80 -18.36
CA SER A 291 -1.44 7.76 -18.84
C SER A 291 -1.27 6.96 -20.12
N ALA A 292 -0.79 7.61 -21.19
CA ALA A 292 -0.52 6.96 -22.48
C ALA A 292 0.56 5.87 -22.35
N ALA A 293 1.58 6.09 -21.50
CA ALA A 293 2.65 5.12 -21.28
C ALA A 293 2.12 3.84 -20.61
N GLN A 294 1.26 3.98 -19.59
CA GLN A 294 0.63 2.86 -18.91
C GLN A 294 -0.28 2.08 -19.85
N ARG A 295 -1.18 2.79 -20.55
CA ARG A 295 -2.11 2.18 -21.51
C ARG A 295 -1.38 1.39 -22.59
N ASN A 296 -0.39 2.00 -23.23
CA ASN A 296 0.37 1.33 -24.28
C ASN A 296 1.18 0.15 -23.71
N GLY A 297 1.72 0.29 -22.50
CA GLY A 297 2.45 -0.78 -21.82
C GLY A 297 1.55 -1.97 -21.53
N PHE A 298 0.32 -1.73 -21.05
CA PHE A 298 -0.68 -2.77 -20.83
C PHE A 298 -1.03 -3.52 -22.12
N ILE A 299 -1.34 -2.80 -23.20
CA ILE A 299 -1.71 -3.41 -24.48
C ILE A 299 -0.59 -4.31 -25.01
N LEU A 300 0.65 -3.82 -25.00
CA LEU A 300 1.80 -4.62 -25.44
C LEU A 300 2.03 -5.85 -24.54
N ALA A 301 1.94 -5.66 -23.22
CA ALA A 301 2.09 -6.76 -22.27
C ALA A 301 1.02 -7.83 -22.44
N TYR A 302 -0.22 -7.43 -22.74
CA TYR A 302 -1.34 -8.34 -22.95
C TYR A 302 -1.12 -9.21 -24.19
N VAL A 303 -0.68 -8.60 -25.29
CA VAL A 303 -0.32 -9.30 -26.53
C VAL A 303 0.82 -10.28 -26.25
N ASP A 304 1.92 -9.82 -25.65
CA ASP A 304 3.06 -10.70 -25.33
C ASP A 304 2.68 -11.86 -24.41
N PHE A 305 1.83 -11.58 -23.41
CA PHE A 305 1.37 -12.57 -22.46
C PHE A 305 0.63 -13.70 -23.17
N TRP A 306 -0.34 -13.39 -24.03
CA TRP A 306 -1.12 -14.43 -24.71
C TRP A 306 -0.30 -15.19 -25.77
N LEU A 307 0.60 -14.50 -26.49
CA LEU A 307 1.53 -15.16 -27.40
C LEU A 307 2.50 -16.10 -26.67
N HIS A 308 2.84 -15.79 -25.42
CA HIS A 308 3.69 -16.62 -24.57
C HIS A 308 2.93 -17.77 -23.91
N TRP A 309 1.76 -17.49 -23.35
CA TRP A 309 0.99 -18.42 -22.51
C TRP A 309 0.21 -19.45 -23.33
N ALA A 310 -0.37 -19.02 -24.45
CA ALA A 310 -1.21 -19.84 -25.32
C ALA A 310 -0.82 -19.65 -26.81
N PRO A 311 0.40 -20.09 -27.19
CA PRO A 311 0.93 -19.81 -28.53
C PRO A 311 0.08 -20.46 -29.61
N GLY A 312 -0.41 -19.64 -30.54
CA GLY A 312 -1.19 -20.09 -31.71
C GLY A 312 -2.71 -20.16 -31.49
N GLU A 313 -3.22 -19.85 -30.30
CA GLU A 313 -4.68 -19.78 -30.05
C GLU A 313 -5.32 -18.49 -30.60
N ARG A 314 -4.57 -17.39 -30.55
CA ARG A 314 -4.98 -16.07 -31.05
C ARG A 314 -3.86 -15.41 -31.81
N ASP A 315 -4.19 -14.61 -32.81
CA ASP A 315 -3.20 -13.81 -33.53
C ASP A 315 -2.99 -12.43 -32.90
N VAL A 316 -2.00 -11.70 -33.41
CA VAL A 316 -1.61 -10.39 -32.87
C VAL A 316 -2.72 -9.36 -33.04
N ASP A 317 -3.43 -9.36 -34.16
CA ASP A 317 -4.45 -8.37 -34.48
C ASP A 317 -5.68 -8.59 -33.59
N GLU A 318 -6.10 -9.85 -33.40
CA GLU A 318 -7.15 -10.24 -32.45
C GLU A 318 -6.83 -9.77 -31.02
N LEU A 319 -5.58 -9.93 -30.57
CA LEU A 319 -5.15 -9.52 -29.23
C LEU A 319 -5.11 -7.99 -29.08
N LEU A 320 -4.68 -7.27 -30.12
CA LEU A 320 -4.68 -5.80 -30.15
C LEU A 320 -6.11 -5.23 -30.13
N GLU A 321 -7.08 -5.91 -30.74
CA GLU A 321 -8.49 -5.55 -30.66
C GLU A 321 -9.14 -5.90 -29.32
N ALA A 322 -8.67 -6.97 -28.65
CA ALA A 322 -9.19 -7.41 -27.37
C ALA A 322 -8.72 -6.52 -26.20
N ALA A 323 -7.43 -6.15 -26.15
CA ALA A 323 -6.84 -5.45 -25.01
C ALA A 323 -7.58 -4.15 -24.60
N PRO A 324 -8.03 -3.27 -25.51
CA PRO A 324 -8.76 -2.06 -25.15
C PRO A 324 -10.08 -2.31 -24.42
N LYS A 325 -10.69 -3.49 -24.61
CA LYS A 325 -11.95 -3.89 -23.95
C LYS A 325 -11.78 -4.17 -22.46
N LEU A 326 -10.53 -4.24 -21.99
CA LEU A 326 -10.16 -4.49 -20.59
C LEU A 326 -9.72 -3.23 -19.84
N LEU A 327 -9.76 -2.08 -20.51
CA LEU A 327 -9.30 -0.81 -19.96
C LEU A 327 -10.47 0.06 -19.52
N LYS A 328 -10.44 0.49 -18.26
CA LYS A 328 -11.35 1.50 -17.72
C LYS A 328 -10.56 2.70 -17.22
N GLY A 329 -11.13 3.89 -17.37
CA GLY A 329 -10.54 5.15 -16.96
C GLY A 329 -11.09 5.60 -15.61
N CYS A 330 -10.21 6.18 -14.79
CA CYS A 330 -10.57 6.70 -13.48
C CYS A 330 -11.45 7.96 -13.59
N ARG A 331 -12.73 7.86 -13.21
CA ARG A 331 -13.68 8.98 -13.23
C ARG A 331 -13.28 10.10 -12.27
N GLN A 332 -12.58 9.78 -11.19
CA GLN A 332 -12.10 10.79 -10.25
C GLN A 332 -11.04 11.70 -10.88
N HIS A 333 -10.16 11.16 -11.73
CA HIS A 333 -9.20 11.97 -12.49
C HIS A 333 -9.88 12.96 -13.43
N PHE A 334 -10.93 12.52 -14.14
CA PHE A 334 -11.75 13.41 -14.96
C PHE A 334 -12.39 14.53 -14.10
N ARG A 335 -13.03 14.17 -12.97
CA ARG A 335 -13.65 15.14 -12.05
C ARG A 335 -12.65 16.13 -11.45
N ASN A 336 -11.43 15.67 -11.13
CA ASN A 336 -10.35 16.52 -10.65
C ASN A 336 -9.92 17.51 -11.73
N GLN A 337 -9.76 17.07 -12.98
CA GLN A 337 -9.48 17.97 -14.10
C GLN A 337 -10.60 18.99 -14.33
N VAL A 338 -11.87 18.58 -14.31
CA VAL A 338 -13.02 19.52 -14.38
C VAL A 338 -12.93 20.57 -13.29
N THR A 339 -12.61 20.16 -12.05
CA THR A 339 -12.48 21.05 -10.90
C THR A 339 -11.31 22.03 -11.04
N GLN A 340 -10.22 21.62 -11.69
CA GLN A 340 -9.08 22.50 -11.96
C GLN A 340 -9.39 23.47 -13.09
N VAL A 341 -9.89 22.99 -14.23
CA VAL A 341 -10.15 23.80 -15.43
C VAL A 341 -11.22 24.86 -15.14
N LYS A 342 -12.28 24.52 -14.40
CA LYS A 342 -13.33 25.51 -14.04
C LYS A 342 -12.82 26.67 -13.18
N LYS A 343 -11.67 26.53 -12.51
CA LYS A 343 -11.05 27.61 -11.72
C LYS A 343 -10.16 28.52 -12.56
N ILE A 344 -9.85 28.15 -13.79
CA ILE A 344 -9.03 28.95 -14.69
C ILE A 344 -9.93 30.05 -15.27
N GLY A 345 -9.96 31.21 -14.61
CA GLY A 345 -10.81 32.35 -15.00
C GLY A 345 -10.61 32.86 -16.44
N GLY A 346 -9.46 32.54 -17.06
CA GLY A 346 -9.21 32.83 -18.47
C GLY A 346 -9.89 31.86 -19.44
N VAL A 347 -10.31 30.69 -18.98
CA VAL A 347 -10.97 29.63 -19.78
C VAL A 347 -12.47 29.61 -19.48
N VAL A 348 -12.84 29.65 -18.20
CA VAL A 348 -14.23 29.61 -17.73
C VAL A 348 -14.50 30.86 -16.90
N ASP A 349 -15.57 31.59 -17.24
CA ASP A 349 -16.02 32.72 -16.43
C ASP A 349 -16.38 32.23 -15.01
N PRO A 350 -15.91 32.89 -13.93
CA PRO A 350 -16.27 32.55 -12.55
C PRO A 350 -17.79 32.45 -12.29
N ALA A 351 -18.62 33.16 -13.05
CA ALA A 351 -20.08 33.08 -12.95
C ALA A 351 -20.67 31.83 -13.63
N GLN A 352 -19.90 31.12 -14.46
CA GLN A 352 -20.35 29.97 -15.26
C GLN A 352 -19.72 28.63 -14.80
N THR A 353 -19.03 28.59 -13.66
CA THR A 353 -18.32 27.38 -13.20
C THR A 353 -19.25 26.19 -13.00
N ASP A 354 -20.48 26.43 -12.54
CA ASP A 354 -21.48 25.39 -12.31
C ASP A 354 -22.07 24.89 -13.63
N VAL A 355 -22.24 25.79 -14.60
CA VAL A 355 -22.67 25.45 -15.96
C VAL A 355 -21.64 24.56 -16.63
N PHE A 356 -20.35 24.94 -16.56
CA PHE A 356 -19.23 24.13 -17.06
C PHE A 356 -19.22 22.72 -16.46
N GLU A 357 -19.38 22.61 -15.14
CA GLU A 357 -19.40 21.31 -14.47
C GLU A 357 -20.61 20.45 -14.88
N ASN A 358 -21.77 21.07 -15.09
CA ASN A 358 -22.97 20.37 -15.55
C ASN A 358 -22.80 19.82 -16.97
N TYR A 359 -22.22 20.60 -17.88
CA TYR A 359 -21.87 20.11 -19.22
C TYR A 359 -20.89 18.92 -19.16
N ALA A 360 -19.83 19.00 -18.34
CA ALA A 360 -18.91 17.88 -18.16
C ALA A 360 -19.60 16.62 -17.59
N LYS A 361 -20.60 16.78 -16.71
CA LYS A 361 -21.41 15.67 -16.18
C LYS A 361 -22.36 15.08 -17.22
N LEU A 362 -22.89 15.87 -18.14
CA LEU A 362 -23.76 15.38 -19.23
C LEU A 362 -23.01 14.44 -20.16
N LEU A 363 -21.74 14.74 -20.47
CA LEU A 363 -20.87 13.86 -21.26
C LEU A 363 -20.73 12.47 -20.63
N LEU A 364 -20.59 12.39 -19.30
CA LEU A 364 -20.51 11.10 -18.57
C LEU A 364 -21.82 10.31 -18.54
N LYS A 365 -22.95 10.95 -18.86
CA LYS A 365 -24.29 10.36 -18.87
C LYS A 365 -24.82 10.09 -20.27
N SER A 366 -24.03 10.41 -21.31
CA SER A 366 -24.45 10.20 -22.69
C SER A 366 -24.24 8.72 -23.03
N ASP A 367 -25.34 8.03 -23.35
CA ASP A 367 -25.33 6.60 -23.67
C ASP A 367 -25.12 6.34 -25.16
N THR A 368 -25.36 7.34 -26.02
CA THR A 368 -25.18 7.25 -27.48
C THR A 368 -24.11 8.21 -27.98
N ILE A 369 -23.50 7.90 -29.12
CA ILE A 369 -22.50 8.77 -29.76
C ILE A 369 -23.16 10.06 -30.24
N GLU A 370 -24.40 9.98 -30.71
CA GLU A 370 -25.21 11.10 -31.15
C GLU A 370 -25.46 12.10 -30.02
N ASP A 371 -25.97 11.64 -28.87
CA ASP A 371 -26.21 12.49 -27.70
C ASP A 371 -24.91 13.10 -27.18
N PHE A 372 -23.84 12.28 -27.14
CA PHE A 372 -22.53 12.78 -26.74
C PHE A 372 -22.04 13.89 -27.65
N THR A 373 -22.16 13.71 -28.96
CA THR A 373 -21.69 14.67 -29.97
C THR A 373 -22.44 15.99 -29.82
N VAL A 374 -23.77 15.95 -29.67
CA VAL A 374 -24.58 17.15 -29.39
C VAL A 374 -24.12 17.85 -28.11
N HIS A 375 -23.97 17.10 -27.01
CA HIS A 375 -23.48 17.68 -25.75
C HIS A 375 -22.07 18.27 -25.85
N ALA A 376 -21.18 17.65 -26.63
CA ALA A 376 -19.82 18.13 -26.85
C ALA A 376 -19.78 19.39 -27.73
N GLU A 377 -20.61 19.46 -28.78
CA GLU A 377 -20.75 20.65 -29.62
C GLU A 377 -21.32 21.83 -28.81
N ASP A 378 -22.35 21.59 -28.01
CA ASP A 378 -22.91 22.60 -27.10
C ASP A 378 -21.88 23.05 -26.05
N PHE A 379 -21.06 22.13 -25.53
CA PHE A 379 -19.96 22.42 -24.62
C PHE A 379 -18.97 23.39 -25.28
N ILE A 380 -18.50 23.08 -26.49
CA ILE A 380 -17.50 23.87 -27.22
C ILE A 380 -18.07 25.24 -27.59
N SER A 381 -19.33 25.29 -28.03
CA SER A 381 -20.02 26.55 -28.34
C SER A 381 -20.13 27.47 -27.13
N THR A 382 -20.44 26.92 -25.96
CA THR A 382 -20.56 27.68 -24.70
C THR A 382 -19.19 28.08 -24.13
N PHE A 383 -18.20 27.19 -24.22
CA PHE A 383 -16.86 27.36 -23.66
C PHE A 383 -15.77 27.17 -24.71
N PRO A 384 -15.66 28.06 -25.72
CA PRO A 384 -14.74 27.89 -26.84
C PRO A 384 -13.26 27.82 -26.40
N ARG A 385 -12.91 28.48 -25.29
CA ARG A 385 -11.54 28.42 -24.74
C ARG A 385 -11.18 27.09 -24.09
N ALA A 386 -12.16 26.22 -23.84
CA ALA A 386 -11.97 24.88 -23.32
C ALA A 386 -11.95 23.81 -24.43
N GLU A 387 -12.05 24.20 -25.71
CA GLU A 387 -12.07 23.28 -26.86
C GLU A 387 -10.92 22.27 -26.82
N SER A 388 -9.68 22.73 -26.65
CA SER A 388 -8.52 21.82 -26.60
C SER A 388 -8.60 20.80 -25.46
N TRP A 389 -9.19 21.17 -24.33
CA TRP A 389 -9.38 20.27 -23.20
C TRP A 389 -10.42 19.19 -23.52
N ILE A 390 -11.57 19.55 -24.09
CA ILE A 390 -12.60 18.56 -24.45
C ILE A 390 -12.16 17.69 -25.64
N CYS A 391 -11.50 18.27 -26.66
CA CYS A 391 -10.96 17.50 -27.78
C CYS A 391 -9.97 16.42 -27.32
N TRP A 392 -9.18 16.68 -26.27
CA TRP A 392 -8.29 15.69 -25.69
C TRP A 392 -9.06 14.49 -25.11
N TRP A 393 -10.20 14.72 -24.45
CA TRP A 393 -11.08 13.67 -23.92
C TRP A 393 -11.84 12.92 -25.02
N MET A 394 -12.13 13.59 -26.15
CA MET A 394 -12.79 13.01 -27.31
C MET A 394 -11.87 12.13 -28.17
N LEU A 395 -10.55 12.17 -27.94
CA LEU A 395 -9.63 11.26 -28.62
C LEU A 395 -10.10 9.81 -28.38
N PRO A 396 -10.21 8.96 -29.43
CA PRO A 396 -10.72 7.59 -29.27
C PRO A 396 -10.02 6.84 -28.14
N SER A 397 -8.71 7.04 -28.04
CA SER A 397 -7.85 6.41 -27.04
C SER A 397 -8.19 6.73 -25.58
N HIS A 398 -8.94 7.81 -25.30
CA HIS A 398 -9.42 8.19 -23.96
C HIS A 398 -10.93 7.97 -23.83
N ALA A 399 -11.69 8.29 -24.88
CA ALA A 399 -13.13 8.31 -24.85
C ALA A 399 -13.72 6.94 -24.45
N TYR A 400 -13.23 5.85 -25.02
CA TYR A 400 -13.75 4.50 -24.73
C TYR A 400 -13.51 4.05 -23.28
N MET A 401 -12.50 4.61 -22.62
CA MET A 401 -12.16 4.27 -21.23
C MET A 401 -13.07 5.01 -20.23
N LEU A 402 -13.76 6.07 -20.64
CA LEU A 402 -14.48 6.96 -19.70
C LEU A 402 -15.97 7.10 -20.00
N PHE A 403 -16.32 7.32 -21.26
CA PHE A 403 -17.67 7.70 -21.66
C PHE A 403 -18.49 6.47 -22.07
N PRO A 404 -19.69 6.28 -21.50
CA PRO A 404 -20.56 5.15 -21.85
C PRO A 404 -20.84 5.05 -23.36
N SER A 405 -21.03 6.18 -24.05
CA SER A 405 -21.27 6.26 -25.49
C SER A 405 -20.16 5.68 -26.37
N PHE A 406 -18.90 5.68 -25.90
CA PHE A 406 -17.76 5.13 -26.63
C PHE A 406 -17.27 3.80 -26.04
N ARG A 407 -17.95 3.27 -25.02
CA ARG A 407 -17.48 2.11 -24.26
C ARG A 407 -17.34 0.88 -25.16
N VAL A 408 -16.15 0.28 -25.13
CA VAL A 408 -15.86 -1.00 -25.80
C VAL A 408 -15.80 -2.19 -24.83
N MET A 409 -15.64 -1.92 -23.53
CA MET A 409 -15.75 -2.90 -22.44
C MET A 409 -17.22 -3.35 -22.27
N SER A 410 -17.44 -4.62 -21.91
CA SER A 410 -18.79 -5.13 -21.62
C SER A 410 -19.45 -4.35 -20.46
N ALA A 411 -20.78 -4.28 -20.46
CA ALA A 411 -21.49 -3.54 -19.43
C ALA A 411 -21.35 -4.21 -18.05
N GLU A 412 -21.34 -5.55 -18.02
CA GLU A 412 -21.13 -6.34 -16.82
C GLU A 412 -19.77 -6.03 -16.19
N LEU A 413 -18.69 -6.15 -16.98
CA LEU A 413 -17.33 -5.90 -16.51
C LEU A 413 -17.11 -4.44 -16.09
N TRP A 414 -17.67 -3.50 -16.87
CA TRP A 414 -17.60 -2.08 -16.56
C TRP A 414 -18.21 -1.76 -15.19
N ASN A 415 -19.36 -2.35 -14.87
CA ASN A 415 -20.05 -2.13 -13.60
C ASN A 415 -19.39 -2.86 -12.43
N ALA A 416 -18.73 -4.00 -12.69
CA ALA A 416 -17.98 -4.76 -11.69
C ALA A 416 -16.60 -4.14 -11.36
N THR A 417 -16.09 -3.27 -12.22
CA THR A 417 -14.76 -2.64 -12.10
C THR A 417 -14.86 -1.25 -11.44
N PRO A 418 -13.94 -0.85 -10.54
CA PRO A 418 -14.05 0.44 -9.85
C PRO A 418 -14.04 1.64 -10.78
N ASP A 419 -14.66 2.72 -10.32
CA ASP A 419 -14.66 4.03 -11.01
C ASP A 419 -13.46 4.91 -10.64
N THR A 420 -12.61 4.47 -9.71
CA THR A 420 -11.58 5.29 -9.10
C THR A 420 -10.30 4.51 -8.78
N THR A 421 -9.18 5.22 -8.85
CA THR A 421 -7.85 4.77 -8.42
C THR A 421 -7.52 5.22 -6.99
N ASN A 422 -8.43 5.89 -6.28
CA ASN A 422 -8.24 6.31 -4.88
C ASN A 422 -7.75 5.21 -3.92
N PRO A 423 -8.16 3.93 -4.08
CA PRO A 423 -7.60 2.88 -3.26
C PRO A 423 -6.08 2.78 -3.33
N GLU A 424 -5.55 3.05 -4.50
CA GLU A 424 -4.13 2.98 -4.77
C GLU A 424 -3.36 4.13 -4.14
N GLU A 425 -3.90 5.35 -4.16
CA GLU A 425 -3.33 6.49 -3.41
C GLU A 425 -3.18 6.16 -1.92
N ARG A 426 -4.11 5.38 -1.35
CA ARG A 426 -4.04 4.89 0.04
C ARG A 426 -3.00 3.79 0.21
N CYS A 427 -2.90 2.86 -0.74
CA CYS A 427 -1.85 1.82 -0.74
C CYS A 427 -0.45 2.45 -0.83
N THR A 428 -0.21 3.32 -1.81
CA THR A 428 1.03 4.10 -1.97
C THR A 428 1.38 4.89 -0.71
N SER A 429 0.40 5.54 -0.08
CA SER A 429 0.59 6.27 1.18
C SER A 429 0.97 5.33 2.34
N SER A 430 0.33 4.16 2.41
CA SER A 430 0.64 3.15 3.42
C SER A 430 2.03 2.56 3.22
N PHE A 431 2.45 2.32 1.97
CA PHE A 431 3.82 1.91 1.63
C PHE A 431 4.83 2.97 2.02
N THR A 432 4.57 4.24 1.71
CA THR A 432 5.44 5.35 2.10
C THR A 432 5.56 5.47 3.62
N LEU A 433 4.48 5.22 4.35
CA LEU A 433 4.45 5.25 5.81
C LEU A 433 5.15 4.04 6.45
N LEU A 434 5.00 2.85 5.84
CA LEU A 434 5.56 1.60 6.35
C LEU A 434 7.03 1.43 5.99
N TRP A 435 7.47 1.83 4.81
CA TRP A 435 8.85 1.61 4.38
C TRP A 435 9.68 2.88 4.56
N GLY A 436 9.06 4.06 4.56
CA GLY A 436 9.79 5.32 4.35
C GLY A 436 10.24 5.43 2.89
N LYS A 437 10.57 6.64 2.45
CA LYS A 437 11.09 6.83 1.10
C LYS A 437 12.41 6.07 0.94
N SER A 438 12.59 5.42 -0.22
CA SER A 438 13.85 4.86 -0.72
C SER A 438 14.36 3.56 -0.08
N SER A 439 13.50 2.80 0.59
CA SER A 439 14.00 1.79 1.54
C SER A 439 13.66 0.32 1.24
N ILE A 440 12.95 0.00 0.15
CA ILE A 440 12.54 -1.40 -0.11
C ILE A 440 13.77 -2.32 -0.23
N PHE A 441 14.90 -1.84 -0.76
CA PHE A 441 16.13 -2.62 -0.89
C PHE A 441 17.11 -2.49 0.29
N SER A 442 16.82 -1.62 1.27
CA SER A 442 17.64 -1.50 2.49
C SER A 442 16.99 -2.15 3.70
N THR A 443 15.67 -2.31 3.69
CA THR A 443 14.84 -2.78 4.81
C THR A 443 14.60 -4.29 4.80
N VAL A 444 14.95 -4.95 3.69
CA VAL A 444 14.91 -6.40 3.53
C VAL A 444 16.33 -6.92 3.61
#